data_AF-A0AAJ1AI80-F1
#
_entry.id   AF-A0AAJ1AI80-F1
#
_cell.length_a   1.000
_cell.length_b   1.000
_cell.length_c   1.000
_cell.angle_alpha   90.00
_cell.angle_beta   90.00
_cell.angle_gamma   90.00
#
_symmetry.space_group_name_H-M   'P 1'
#
loop_
_entity.id
_entity.type
_entity.pdbx_description
1 polymer ?
#
loop_
_entity_poly.entity_id
_entity_poly.type
_entity_poly.pdbx_seq_one_letter_code
_entity_poly.pdbx_strand_id
1 'polypeptide(L)'
;MAVFDRRNSRQGHALMQELAVVRRMLGRLETKLQESDADHFPKEDDRALRLALQRIGDERLTQVALDYAVCVRGLTGPMVSRAWRQELAEEAEEAHRLFLDRLQRLERLTGSPVGRLWLRLQTRLSRVFRKFPHSQRLPSPGENGNREQLR
;
A
#
# COMPACT_ATOMS: atom_id res chain seq x y z
N MET A 1 27.15 -1.22 -23.85
CA MET A 1 26.80 -1.54 -22.44
C MET A 1 26.24 -0.36 -21.62
N ALA A 2 26.52 0.90 -21.94
CA ALA A 2 26.13 2.08 -21.12
C ALA A 2 24.62 2.40 -21.00
N VAL A 3 23.75 1.84 -21.84
CA VAL A 3 22.30 2.14 -21.82
C VAL A 3 21.58 1.47 -20.65
N PHE A 4 22.10 0.35 -20.15
CA PHE A 4 21.50 -0.38 -19.03
C PHE A 4 21.69 0.34 -17.68
N ASP A 5 22.82 1.02 -17.46
CA ASP A 5 23.12 1.73 -16.21
C ASP A 5 22.32 3.03 -16.05
N ARG A 6 22.10 3.78 -17.15
CA ARG A 6 21.27 5.01 -17.11
C ARG A 6 19.79 4.73 -16.79
N ARG A 7 19.26 3.59 -17.23
CA ARG A 7 17.88 3.19 -16.89
C ARG A 7 17.77 2.63 -15.46
N ASN A 8 18.87 2.11 -14.92
CA ASN A 8 18.99 1.58 -13.56
C ASN A 8 19.01 2.67 -12.50
N SER A 9 19.81 3.71 -12.74
CA SER A 9 19.87 4.89 -11.90
C SER A 9 18.54 5.64 -11.83
N ARG A 10 17.88 5.89 -12.98
CA ARG A 10 16.59 6.61 -13.00
C ARG A 10 15.46 5.87 -12.27
N GLN A 11 15.35 4.56 -12.46
CA GLN A 11 14.29 3.77 -11.82
C GLN A 11 14.52 3.60 -10.31
N GLY A 12 15.78 3.40 -9.89
CA GLY A 12 16.13 3.37 -8.46
C GLY A 12 15.89 4.72 -7.78
N HIS A 13 16.16 5.82 -8.47
CA HIS A 13 15.92 7.17 -7.94
C HIS A 13 14.43 7.48 -7.79
N ALA A 14 13.59 7.13 -8.77
CA ALA A 14 12.15 7.26 -8.65
C ALA A 14 11.58 6.44 -7.48
N LEU A 15 12.03 5.20 -7.30
CA LEU A 15 11.57 4.35 -6.20
C LEU A 15 11.98 4.91 -4.82
N MET A 16 13.20 5.44 -4.68
CA MET A 16 13.63 6.11 -3.45
C MET A 16 12.79 7.35 -3.13
N GLN A 17 12.38 8.13 -4.13
CA GLN A 17 11.50 9.28 -3.91
C GLN A 17 10.13 8.84 -3.36
N GLU A 18 9.53 7.80 -3.93
CA GLU A 18 8.24 7.28 -3.44
C GLU A 18 8.37 6.69 -2.02
N LEU A 19 9.45 5.97 -1.72
CA LEU A 19 9.72 5.49 -0.35
C LEU A 19 9.86 6.66 0.64
N ALA A 20 10.50 7.77 0.25
CA ALA A 20 10.60 8.96 1.08
C ALA A 20 9.24 9.64 1.32
N VAL A 21 8.35 9.63 0.32
CA VAL A 21 6.95 10.08 0.51
C VAL A 21 6.26 9.20 1.53
N VAL A 22 6.34 7.88 1.40
CA VAL A 22 5.74 6.93 2.36
C VAL A 22 6.29 7.13 3.77
N ARG A 23 7.62 7.31 3.93
CA ARG A 23 8.27 7.61 5.22
C ARG A 23 7.72 8.88 5.86
N ARG A 24 7.56 9.93 5.07
CA ARG A 24 7.00 11.21 5.54
C ARG A 24 5.55 11.06 5.98
N MET A 25 4.77 10.30 5.22
CA MET A 25 3.35 10.03 5.54
C MET A 25 3.21 9.20 6.82
N LEU A 26 4.09 8.22 7.03
CA LEU A 26 4.15 7.45 8.28
C LEU A 26 4.43 8.35 9.48
N GLY A 27 5.44 9.22 9.40
CA GLY A 27 5.74 10.18 10.46
C GLY A 27 4.57 11.09 10.80
N ARG A 28 3.78 11.52 9.80
CA ARG A 28 2.55 12.30 10.04
C ARG A 28 1.46 11.49 10.75
N LEU A 29 1.31 10.22 10.44
CA LEU A 29 0.36 9.33 11.14
C LEU A 29 0.77 9.11 12.60
N GLU A 30 2.07 8.97 12.88
CA GLU A 30 2.61 8.89 14.24
C GLU A 30 2.35 10.18 15.04
N THR A 31 2.64 11.35 14.46
CA THR A 31 2.38 12.65 15.11
C THR A 31 0.91 12.81 15.46
N LYS A 32 -0.01 12.38 14.58
CA LYS A 32 -1.46 12.42 14.86
C LYS A 32 -1.90 11.50 15.99
N LEU A 33 -1.28 10.33 16.11
CA LEU A 33 -1.51 9.43 17.24
C LEU A 33 -1.11 10.09 18.57
N GLN A 34 -0.04 10.89 18.57
CA GLN A 34 0.47 11.59 19.75
C GLN A 34 -0.33 12.86 20.09
N GLU A 35 -0.74 13.63 19.09
CA GLU A 35 -1.41 14.92 19.28
C GLU A 35 -2.93 14.77 19.46
N SER A 36 -3.50 13.58 19.23
CA SER A 36 -4.93 13.29 19.34
C SER A 36 -5.82 14.27 18.54
N ASP A 37 -5.26 14.83 17.46
CA ASP A 37 -5.90 15.85 16.64
C ASP A 37 -6.87 15.19 15.63
N ALA A 38 -8.12 15.06 16.06
CA ALA A 38 -9.20 14.42 15.30
C ALA A 38 -9.64 15.24 14.06
N ASP A 39 -9.27 16.53 13.98
CA ASP A 39 -9.84 17.47 13.01
C ASP A 39 -9.06 17.56 11.69
N HIS A 40 -7.88 16.94 11.57
CA HIS A 40 -7.02 17.11 10.39
C HIS A 40 -6.62 15.80 9.69
N PHE A 41 -7.56 15.18 8.96
CA PHE A 41 -7.21 14.28 7.83
C PHE A 41 -7.31 15.06 6.52
N PRO A 42 -6.25 15.74 6.04
CA PRO A 42 -6.28 16.33 4.72
C PRO A 42 -6.39 15.18 3.72
N LYS A 43 -7.51 15.12 2.98
CA LYS A 43 -7.79 14.10 1.96
C LYS A 43 -6.67 13.98 0.92
N GLU A 44 -5.86 15.02 0.78
CA GLU A 44 -4.68 15.11 -0.07
C GLU A 44 -3.55 14.16 0.38
N ASP A 45 -3.37 13.98 1.68
CA ASP A 45 -2.33 13.14 2.28
C ASP A 45 -2.61 11.65 2.01
N ASP A 46 -3.87 11.22 2.15
CA ASP A 46 -4.29 9.85 1.81
C ASP A 46 -4.12 9.55 0.32
N ARG A 47 -4.37 10.55 -0.54
CA ARG A 47 -4.18 10.40 -1.98
C ARG A 47 -2.69 10.28 -2.32
N ALA A 48 -1.84 11.11 -1.72
CA ALA A 48 -0.40 11.04 -1.91
C ALA A 48 0.18 9.70 -1.45
N LEU A 49 -0.23 9.22 -0.27
CA LEU A 49 0.17 7.91 0.25
C LEU A 49 -0.26 6.77 -0.69
N ARG A 50 -1.52 6.76 -1.12
CA ARG A 50 -2.03 5.74 -2.05
C ARG A 50 -1.30 5.75 -3.39
N LEU A 51 -1.03 6.93 -3.95
CA LEU A 51 -0.28 7.07 -5.19
C LEU A 51 1.17 6.57 -5.03
N ALA A 52 1.82 6.90 -3.92
CA ALA A 52 3.19 6.44 -3.65
C ALA A 52 3.25 4.91 -3.51
N LEU A 53 2.34 4.31 -2.73
CA LEU A 53 2.24 2.85 -2.58
C LEU A 53 1.95 2.15 -3.93
N GLN A 54 1.05 2.70 -4.75
CA GLN A 54 0.78 2.18 -6.09
C GLN A 54 2.01 2.24 -7.01
N ARG A 55 2.79 3.33 -6.94
CA ARG A 55 4.01 3.49 -7.75
C ARG A 55 5.13 2.58 -7.29
N ILE A 56 5.24 2.32 -5.99
CA ILE A 56 6.14 1.29 -5.43
C ILE A 56 5.71 -0.09 -5.94
N GLY A 57 4.41 -0.37 -5.98
CA GLY A 57 3.86 -1.61 -6.50
C GLY A 57 4.13 -2.83 -5.60
N ASP A 58 4.41 -2.60 -4.32
CA ASP A 58 4.57 -3.65 -3.31
C ASP A 58 3.23 -3.88 -2.61
N GLU A 59 2.57 -4.99 -2.94
CA GLU A 59 1.24 -5.34 -2.42
C GLU A 59 1.25 -5.52 -0.90
N ARG A 60 2.33 -6.08 -0.33
CA ARG A 60 2.46 -6.29 1.11
C ARG A 60 2.63 -4.97 1.86
N LEU A 61 3.50 -4.09 1.34
CA LEU A 61 3.65 -2.74 1.90
C LEU A 61 2.33 -1.98 1.84
N THR A 62 1.61 -2.10 0.73
CA THR A 62 0.30 -1.46 0.55
C THR A 62 -0.71 -1.96 1.56
N GLN A 63 -0.82 -3.28 1.75
CA GLN A 63 -1.73 -3.88 2.71
C GLN A 63 -1.43 -3.39 4.14
N VAL A 64 -0.20 -3.56 4.60
CA VAL A 64 0.19 -3.17 5.96
C VAL A 64 0.03 -1.66 6.21
N ALA A 65 0.31 -0.82 5.20
CA ALA A 65 0.09 0.62 5.31
C ALA A 65 -1.40 0.99 5.44
N LEU A 66 -2.29 0.26 4.76
CA LEU A 66 -3.74 0.45 4.87
C LEU A 66 -4.26 -0.03 6.22
N ASP A 67 -3.80 -1.19 6.69
CA ASP A 67 -4.18 -1.75 8.01
C ASP A 67 -3.79 -0.78 9.13
N TYR A 68 -2.55 -0.27 9.08
CA TYR A 68 -2.09 0.75 10.03
C TYR A 68 -2.94 2.03 9.98
N ALA A 69 -3.25 2.55 8.78
CA ALA A 69 -4.06 3.75 8.63
C ALA A 69 -5.50 3.56 9.16
N VAL A 70 -6.09 2.37 9.00
CA VAL A 70 -7.39 2.02 9.58
C VAL A 70 -7.31 2.04 11.10
N CYS A 71 -6.28 1.43 11.69
CA CYS A 71 -6.11 1.41 13.14
C CYS A 71 -5.93 2.82 13.72
N VAL A 72 -5.11 3.67 13.10
CA VAL A 72 -4.91 5.08 13.52
C VAL A 72 -6.22 5.86 13.47
N ARG A 73 -7.05 5.69 12.43
CA ARG A 73 -8.38 6.32 12.38
C ARG A 73 -9.32 5.79 13.46
N GLY A 74 -9.26 4.50 13.76
CA GLY A 74 -10.03 3.90 14.85
C GLY A 74 -9.66 4.50 16.21
N LEU A 75 -8.36 4.65 16.46
CA LEU A 75 -7.83 5.21 17.72
C LEU A 75 -8.13 6.70 17.90
N THR A 76 -8.13 7.47 16.81
CA THR A 76 -8.44 8.90 16.79
C THR A 76 -9.94 9.22 16.69
N GLY A 77 -10.79 8.19 16.51
CA GLY A 77 -12.23 8.34 16.39
C GLY A 77 -12.95 8.64 17.73
N PRO A 78 -14.07 9.38 17.69
CA PRO A 78 -14.77 9.84 18.90
C PRO A 78 -15.53 8.76 19.69
N MET A 79 -15.62 7.50 19.22
CA MET A 79 -16.54 6.51 19.79
C MET A 79 -15.97 5.10 19.91
N VAL A 80 -14.86 4.95 20.64
CA VAL A 80 -14.29 3.63 20.91
C VAL A 80 -14.32 3.32 22.40
N SER A 81 -14.90 2.16 22.77
CA SER A 81 -14.87 1.66 24.15
C SER A 81 -13.42 1.50 24.63
N ARG A 82 -13.15 1.62 25.93
CA ARG A 82 -11.77 1.53 26.44
C ARG A 82 -11.08 0.22 26.07
N ALA A 83 -11.82 -0.89 26.08
CA ALA A 83 -11.32 -2.20 25.66
C ALA A 83 -10.97 -2.24 24.17
N TRP A 84 -11.87 -1.74 23.31
CA TRP A 84 -11.62 -1.68 21.86
C TRP A 84 -10.47 -0.74 21.49
N ARG A 85 -10.22 0.33 22.28
CA ARG A 85 -9.05 1.19 22.11
C ARG A 85 -7.76 0.45 22.38
N GLN A 86 -7.74 -0.43 23.38
CA GLN A 86 -6.55 -1.18 23.74
C GLN A 86 -6.22 -2.23 22.67
N GLU A 87 -7.21 -2.98 22.22
CA GLU A 87 -7.06 -3.94 21.12
C GLU A 87 -6.60 -3.26 19.82
N LEU A 88 -7.21 -2.12 19.45
CA LEU A 88 -6.78 -1.33 18.29
C LEU A 88 -5.36 -0.77 18.44
N ALA A 89 -4.92 -0.46 19.65
CA ALA A 89 -3.57 0.07 19.89
C ALA A 89 -2.51 -1.02 19.70
N GLU A 90 -2.79 -2.23 20.18
CA GLU A 90 -1.92 -3.40 19.97
C GLU A 90 -1.81 -3.74 18.49
N GLU A 91 -2.95 -3.78 17.77
CA GLU A 91 -2.98 -4.01 16.32
C GLU A 91 -2.27 -2.88 15.55
N ALA A 92 -2.47 -1.62 15.95
CA ALA A 92 -1.77 -0.48 15.36
C ALA A 92 -0.25 -0.60 15.54
N GLU A 93 0.21 -1.03 16.70
CA GLU A 93 1.63 -1.18 16.99
C GLU A 93 2.25 -2.32 16.17
N GLU A 94 1.55 -3.46 16.04
CA GLU A 94 2.01 -4.57 15.21
C GLU A 94 2.08 -4.18 13.73
N ALA A 95 1.01 -3.58 13.20
CA ALA A 95 0.98 -3.07 11.83
C ALA A 95 2.07 -2.03 11.59
N HIS A 96 2.33 -1.16 12.57
CA HIS A 96 3.39 -0.16 12.51
C HIS A 96 4.79 -0.79 12.40
N ARG A 97 5.08 -1.79 13.25
CA ARG A 97 6.37 -2.52 13.22
C ARG A 97 6.58 -3.25 11.89
N LEU A 98 5.54 -3.93 11.39
CA LEU A 98 5.58 -4.60 10.08
C LEU A 98 5.79 -3.60 8.93
N PHE A 99 5.13 -2.44 9.02
CA PHE A 99 5.28 -1.38 8.03
C PHE A 99 6.72 -0.88 7.99
N LEU A 100 7.29 -0.56 9.15
CA LEU A 100 8.67 -0.09 9.27
C LEU A 100 9.69 -1.11 8.78
N ASP A 101 9.57 -2.38 9.17
CA ASP A 101 10.48 -3.43 8.72
C ASP A 101 10.43 -3.59 7.20
N ARG A 102 9.21 -3.61 6.62
CA ARG A 102 9.05 -3.71 5.17
C ARG A 102 9.64 -2.50 4.45
N LEU A 103 9.39 -1.30 4.96
CA LEU A 103 9.90 -0.05 4.39
C LEU A 103 11.44 -0.02 4.41
N GLN A 104 12.05 -0.35 5.54
CA GLN A 104 13.51 -0.43 5.68
C GLN A 104 14.14 -1.47 4.74
N ARG A 105 13.51 -2.64 4.58
CA ARG A 105 13.98 -3.66 3.63
C ARG A 105 13.96 -3.12 2.20
N LEU A 106 12.90 -2.42 1.80
CA LEU A 106 12.82 -1.82 0.48
C LEU A 106 13.87 -0.73 0.29
N GLU A 107 14.06 0.15 1.28
CA GLU A 107 15.11 1.18 1.27
C GLU A 107 16.50 0.55 1.07
N ARG A 108 16.84 -0.50 1.83
CA ARG A 108 18.11 -1.24 1.68
C ARG A 108 18.26 -1.85 0.28
N LEU A 109 17.20 -2.46 -0.24
CA LEU A 109 17.21 -3.04 -1.59
C LEU A 109 17.39 -1.96 -2.67
N THR A 110 16.82 -0.76 -2.49
CA THR A 110 17.02 0.35 -3.42
C THR A 110 18.42 0.95 -3.37
N GLY A 111 19.07 0.94 -2.20
CA GLY A 111 20.44 1.39 -2.02
C GLY A 111 21.48 0.49 -2.71
N SER A 112 21.22 -0.81 -2.80
CA SER A 112 22.17 -1.80 -3.35
C SER A 112 21.96 -2.09 -4.85
N PRO A 113 23.02 -2.23 -5.67
CA PRO A 113 22.90 -2.68 -7.07
C PRO A 113 22.21 -4.03 -7.23
N VAL A 114 22.53 -4.98 -6.33
CA VAL A 114 21.94 -6.33 -6.33
C VAL A 114 20.47 -6.26 -5.91
N GLY A 115 20.15 -5.44 -4.90
CA GLY A 115 18.77 -5.22 -4.47
C GLY A 115 17.90 -4.59 -5.56
N ARG A 116 18.42 -3.63 -6.31
CA ARG A 116 17.73 -3.05 -7.48
C ARG A 116 17.48 -4.07 -8.58
N LEU A 117 18.42 -4.99 -8.82
CA LEU A 117 18.22 -6.08 -9.77
C LEU A 117 17.12 -7.04 -9.30
N TRP A 118 17.13 -7.40 -8.01
CA TRP A 118 16.11 -8.25 -7.40
C TRP A 118 14.71 -7.65 -7.53
N LEU A 119 14.54 -6.37 -7.14
CA LEU A 119 13.26 -5.66 -7.25
C LEU A 119 12.75 -5.65 -8.69
N ARG A 120 13.63 -5.49 -9.69
CA ARG A 120 13.24 -5.55 -11.10
C ARG A 120 12.76 -6.92 -11.53
N LEU A 121 13.45 -7.98 -11.11
CA LEU A 121 13.03 -9.35 -11.40
C LEU A 121 11.65 -9.60 -10.80
N GLN A 122 11.43 -9.17 -9.55
CA GLN A 122 10.13 -9.23 -8.92
C GLN A 122 9.06 -8.47 -9.73
N THR A 123 9.29 -7.22 -10.12
CA THR A 123 8.33 -6.44 -10.93
C THR A 123 8.06 -7.08 -12.30
N ARG A 124 9.07 -7.72 -12.91
CA ARG A 124 8.91 -8.43 -14.18
C ARG A 124 8.08 -9.70 -14.00
N LEU A 125 8.36 -10.49 -12.96
CA LEU A 125 7.59 -11.68 -12.61
C LEU A 125 6.14 -11.30 -12.27
N SER A 126 5.91 -10.30 -11.43
CA SER A 126 4.56 -9.80 -11.13
C SER A 126 3.80 -9.39 -12.39
N ARG A 127 4.46 -8.80 -13.39
CA ARG A 127 3.83 -8.49 -14.69
C ARG A 127 3.51 -9.73 -15.52
N VAL A 128 4.32 -10.78 -15.45
CA VAL A 128 4.05 -12.05 -16.13
C VAL A 128 2.84 -12.75 -15.49
N PHE A 129 2.79 -12.80 -14.16
CA PHE A 129 1.68 -13.43 -13.44
C PHE A 129 0.38 -12.59 -13.46
N ARG A 130 0.46 -11.26 -13.43
CA ARG A 130 -0.72 -10.38 -13.63
C ARG A 130 -1.27 -10.40 -15.07
N LYS A 131 -0.49 -10.89 -16.06
CA LYS A 131 -0.95 -11.07 -17.45
C LYS A 131 -1.82 -12.31 -17.66
N PHE A 132 -2.09 -13.09 -16.63
CA PHE A 132 -3.15 -14.11 -16.64
C PHE A 132 -4.37 -13.62 -15.84
N PRO A 133 -5.20 -12.71 -16.38
CA PRO A 133 -6.57 -12.68 -15.93
C PRO A 133 -7.23 -13.94 -16.51
N HIS A 134 -7.21 -15.05 -15.77
CA HIS A 134 -8.28 -16.02 -15.88
C HIS A 134 -9.57 -15.32 -15.42
N SER A 135 -10.14 -14.51 -16.31
CA SER A 135 -11.57 -14.23 -16.29
C SER A 135 -12.26 -15.48 -16.80
N GLN A 136 -12.22 -16.56 -16.01
CA GLN A 136 -13.28 -17.55 -16.07
C GLN A 136 -14.49 -16.84 -15.47
N ARG A 137 -15.20 -16.12 -16.35
CA ARG A 137 -16.56 -15.66 -16.12
C ARG A 137 -17.36 -16.95 -15.94
N LEU A 138 -17.50 -17.40 -14.70
CA LEU A 138 -18.47 -18.43 -14.34
C LEU A 138 -19.82 -17.89 -14.83
N PRO A 139 -20.54 -18.59 -15.73
CA PRO A 139 -21.90 -18.20 -16.04
C PRO A 139 -22.71 -18.31 -14.75
N SER A 140 -23.26 -17.18 -14.31
CA SER A 140 -24.24 -17.17 -13.22
C SER A 140 -25.46 -17.97 -13.67
N PRO A 141 -25.93 -18.97 -12.90
CA PRO A 141 -27.15 -19.68 -13.23
C PRO A 141 -28.32 -18.75 -12.91
N GLY A 142 -28.80 -18.01 -13.91
CA GLY A 142 -29.87 -17.04 -13.69
C GLY A 142 -30.33 -16.27 -14.94
N GLU A 143 -29.62 -16.37 -16.06
CA GLU A 143 -30.04 -15.75 -17.32
C GLU A 143 -30.90 -16.74 -18.14
N ASN A 144 -32.05 -17.10 -17.59
CA ASN A 144 -33.15 -17.70 -18.35
C ASN A 144 -34.47 -17.14 -17.81
N GLY A 145 -34.85 -16.01 -18.38
CA GLY A 145 -36.10 -15.31 -18.06
C GLY A 145 -36.46 -14.39 -19.20
N ASN A 146 -36.70 -14.96 -20.39
CA ASN A 146 -37.25 -14.26 -21.54
C ASN A 146 -38.55 -13.56 -21.15
N ARG A 147 -38.47 -12.23 -21.10
CA ARG A 147 -39.60 -11.32 -21.07
C ARG A 147 -39.99 -11.05 -22.53
N GLU A 148 -41.29 -11.14 -22.79
CA GLU A 148 -42.02 -10.46 -23.89
C GLU A 148 -42.04 -11.14 -25.27
N GLN A 149 -42.93 -12.13 -25.41
CA GLN A 149 -43.88 -12.13 -26.53
C GLN A 149 -45.29 -12.27 -25.96
N LEU A 150 -45.96 -11.14 -25.76
CA LEU A 150 -47.41 -11.07 -25.64
C LEU A 150 -47.91 -10.16 -26.76
N ARG A 151 -48.80 -10.74 -27.56
CA ARG A 151 -49.77 -10.03 -28.39
C ARG A 151 -50.73 -9.24 -27.50
#